data_AF-A0A1Y4KR25-F1
#
_entry.id   AF-A0A1Y4KR25-F1
#
_cell.length_a   1.000
_cell.length_b   1.000
_cell.length_c   1.000
_cell.angle_alpha   90.00
_cell.angle_beta   90.00
_cell.angle_gamma   90.00
#
_symmetry.space_group_name_H-M   'P 1'
#
loop_
_entity.id
_entity.type
_entity.pdbx_description
1 polymer ?
#
loop_
_entity_poly.entity_id
_entity_poly.type
_entity_poly.pdbx_seq_one_letter_code
_entity_poly.pdbx_strand_id
1 'polypeptide(L)'
;STSVLSYAIELAEKADTTNVIDSVMERYNKALADAKEILAKAEAGDDSVTQTMVDGSWKELISVLQFMEFKKGDKSELETLVKMAEELNLDDYIEAGKKEFQDALAAAKEVLEDGDAMQPEIDEAYKNLLDAMNNLVKKADKTNLISVIEMAETIVPNLDKYQEEGKQEFKDALDAAKVIRDKEDATQEEITAAWNTLLTTMSQLRLIPDKGALEDLINRVNTMDLSVYSAPAQARVRSALAAATSVYENEKATQAEVDAAVANLQAAVDTANAETGKEEEKGTAGTTDKSGNSGEKSSTGSSAAGSKASGQKSAKTGDTANAAMLAGAMAAALAAMAAFKK
;
A
#
# COMPACT_ATOMS: atom_id res chain seq x y z
N SER A 1 20.88 -81.85 -3.06
CA SER A 1 21.50 -81.45 -1.79
C SER A 1 20.84 -80.18 -1.31
N THR A 2 20.47 -80.08 -0.04
CA THR A 2 19.86 -78.88 0.57
C THR A 2 20.89 -77.92 1.18
N SER A 3 22.17 -78.29 1.19
CA SER A 3 23.26 -77.54 1.85
C SER A 3 23.36 -76.08 1.38
N VAL A 4 23.16 -75.83 0.09
CA VAL A 4 23.25 -74.49 -0.50
C VAL A 4 22.07 -73.62 -0.09
N LEU A 5 20.86 -74.21 0.02
CA LEU A 5 19.66 -73.51 0.51
C LEU A 5 19.78 -73.19 2.00
N SER A 6 20.26 -74.14 2.81
CA SER A 6 20.53 -73.93 4.23
C SER A 6 21.51 -72.79 4.48
N TYR A 7 22.61 -72.74 3.72
CA TYR A 7 23.58 -71.63 3.82
C TYR A 7 22.98 -70.28 3.41
N ALA A 8 22.16 -70.23 2.35
CA ALA A 8 21.49 -69.00 1.95
C ALA A 8 20.48 -68.51 2.99
N ILE A 9 19.77 -69.42 3.67
CA ILE A 9 18.91 -69.08 4.81
C ILE A 9 19.73 -68.47 5.94
N GLU A 10 20.87 -69.06 6.30
CA GLU A 10 21.75 -68.50 7.34
C GLU A 10 22.28 -67.11 6.98
N LEU A 11 22.64 -66.88 5.71
CA LEU A 11 23.03 -65.56 5.23
C LEU A 11 21.87 -64.56 5.31
N ALA A 12 20.68 -64.98 4.88
CA ALA A 12 19.48 -64.15 4.92
C ALA A 12 19.14 -63.74 6.36
N GLU A 13 19.13 -64.66 7.31
CA GLU A 13 18.87 -64.38 8.73
C GLU A 13 19.84 -63.38 9.36
N LYS A 14 21.01 -63.18 8.76
CA LYS A 14 22.03 -62.21 9.20
C LYS A 14 22.04 -60.92 8.38
N ALA A 15 21.16 -60.78 7.39
CA ALA A 15 21.11 -59.60 6.53
C ALA A 15 20.66 -58.36 7.31
N ASP A 16 21.23 -57.20 6.97
CA ASP A 16 20.82 -55.92 7.53
C ASP A 16 19.54 -55.42 6.88
N THR A 17 18.43 -55.57 7.59
CA THR A 17 17.10 -55.10 7.16
C THR A 17 16.81 -53.65 7.57
N THR A 18 17.77 -52.94 8.16
CA THR A 18 17.57 -51.56 8.61
C THR A 18 17.22 -50.67 7.43
N ASN A 19 16.10 -49.96 7.53
CA ASN A 19 15.59 -48.99 6.56
C ASN A 19 15.47 -49.53 5.12
N VAL A 20 15.33 -50.84 4.90
CA VAL A 20 15.03 -51.36 3.56
C VAL A 20 13.62 -50.95 3.15
N ILE A 21 13.42 -50.63 1.86
CA ILE A 21 12.10 -50.27 1.33
C ILE A 21 11.05 -51.38 1.56
N ASP A 22 9.78 -51.02 1.67
CA ASP A 22 8.71 -51.92 2.08
C ASP A 22 8.50 -53.07 1.10
N SER A 23 8.52 -52.81 -0.21
CA SER A 23 8.38 -53.85 -1.24
C SER A 23 9.50 -54.89 -1.20
N VAL A 24 10.74 -54.48 -0.92
CA VAL A 24 11.86 -55.42 -0.77
C VAL A 24 11.73 -56.22 0.52
N MET A 25 11.30 -55.60 1.62
CA MET A 25 11.07 -56.30 2.88
C MET A 25 9.93 -57.32 2.78
N GLU A 26 8.86 -57.01 2.07
CA GLU A 26 7.77 -57.95 1.78
C GLU A 26 8.30 -59.17 1.02
N ARG A 27 9.04 -58.94 -0.06
CA ARG A 27 9.63 -60.01 -0.88
C ARG A 27 10.64 -60.85 -0.10
N TYR A 28 11.42 -60.21 0.77
CA TYR A 28 12.41 -60.87 1.62
C TYR A 28 11.78 -61.81 2.63
N ASN A 29 10.80 -61.30 3.39
CA ASN A 29 10.09 -62.08 4.39
C ASN A 29 9.40 -63.30 3.75
N LYS A 30 8.81 -63.11 2.57
CA LYS A 30 8.21 -64.19 1.80
C LYS A 30 9.25 -65.22 1.32
N ALA A 31 10.32 -64.77 0.68
CA ALA A 31 11.37 -65.67 0.17
C ALA A 31 12.04 -66.48 1.29
N LEU A 32 12.29 -65.86 2.44
CA LEU A 32 12.86 -66.53 3.61
C LEU A 32 11.90 -67.57 4.20
N ALA A 33 10.61 -67.25 4.31
CA ALA A 33 9.59 -68.19 4.77
C ALA A 33 9.47 -69.40 3.84
N ASP A 34 9.34 -69.16 2.54
CA ASP A 34 9.24 -70.22 1.51
C ASP A 34 10.50 -71.11 1.51
N ALA A 35 11.69 -70.52 1.63
CA ALA A 35 12.96 -71.24 1.71
C ALA A 35 13.04 -72.15 2.96
N LYS A 36 12.63 -71.64 4.13
CA LYS A 36 12.58 -72.43 5.38
C LYS A 36 11.59 -73.58 5.28
N GLU A 37 10.43 -73.36 4.67
CA GLU A 37 9.43 -74.40 4.47
C GLU A 37 9.96 -75.52 3.55
N ILE A 38 10.57 -75.16 2.42
CA ILE A 38 11.14 -76.13 1.48
C ILE A 38 12.31 -76.90 2.11
N LEU A 39 13.16 -76.23 2.89
CA LEU A 39 14.23 -76.90 3.62
C LEU A 39 13.67 -77.91 4.63
N ALA A 40 12.69 -77.51 5.45
CA ALA A 40 12.09 -78.37 6.46
C ALA A 40 11.40 -79.61 5.83
N LYS A 41 10.66 -79.43 4.73
CA LYS A 41 10.04 -80.54 3.98
C LYS A 41 11.09 -81.48 3.40
N ALA A 42 12.16 -80.95 2.80
CA ALA A 42 13.24 -81.76 2.26
C ALA A 42 13.97 -82.57 3.36
N GLU A 43 14.19 -81.97 4.53
CA GLU A 43 14.80 -82.64 5.69
C GLU A 43 13.89 -83.71 6.32
N ALA A 44 12.57 -83.52 6.24
CA ALA A 44 11.58 -84.51 6.64
C ALA A 44 11.43 -85.69 5.64
N GLY A 45 12.12 -85.63 4.48
CA GLY A 45 12.00 -86.65 3.44
C GLY A 45 10.68 -86.59 2.65
N ASP A 46 10.09 -85.40 2.51
CA ASP A 46 8.89 -85.20 1.71
C ASP A 46 9.18 -85.38 0.21
N ASP A 47 8.65 -86.46 -0.39
CA ASP A 47 8.85 -86.82 -1.80
C ASP A 47 8.29 -85.77 -2.79
N SER A 48 7.46 -84.82 -2.34
CA SER A 48 6.95 -83.73 -3.18
C SER A 48 8.00 -82.65 -3.45
N VAL A 49 9.06 -82.56 -2.64
CA VAL A 49 10.11 -81.56 -2.81
C VAL A 49 11.13 -82.01 -3.86
N THR A 50 11.23 -81.23 -4.94
CA THR A 50 12.20 -81.49 -6.02
C THR A 50 13.44 -80.62 -5.88
N GLN A 51 14.57 -81.05 -6.48
CA GLN A 51 15.78 -80.22 -6.51
C GLN A 51 15.54 -78.87 -7.21
N THR A 52 14.64 -78.83 -8.20
CA THR A 52 14.25 -77.57 -8.86
C THR A 52 13.56 -76.60 -7.89
N MET A 53 12.76 -77.10 -6.94
CA MET A 53 12.16 -76.26 -5.90
C MET A 53 13.23 -75.71 -4.96
N VAL A 54 14.19 -76.55 -4.54
CA VAL A 54 15.33 -76.15 -3.69
C VAL A 54 16.18 -75.08 -4.39
N ASP A 55 16.56 -75.32 -5.65
CA ASP A 55 17.36 -74.38 -6.44
C ASP A 55 16.59 -73.08 -6.73
N GLY A 56 15.27 -73.18 -6.92
CA GLY A 56 14.39 -72.03 -7.10
C GLY A 56 14.34 -71.15 -5.85
N SER A 57 14.07 -71.73 -4.68
CA SER A 57 14.08 -71.01 -3.40
C SER A 57 15.44 -70.40 -3.09
N TRP A 58 16.53 -71.12 -3.39
CA TRP A 58 17.88 -70.59 -3.22
C TRP A 58 18.09 -69.36 -4.10
N LYS A 59 17.76 -69.43 -5.40
CA LYS A 59 17.89 -68.31 -6.33
C LYS A 59 17.06 -67.11 -5.91
N GLU A 60 15.81 -67.33 -5.52
CA GLU A 60 14.91 -66.26 -5.08
C GLU A 60 15.46 -65.57 -3.84
N LEU A 61 15.91 -66.33 -2.84
CA LEU A 61 16.48 -65.78 -1.62
C LEU A 61 17.74 -64.95 -1.89
N ILE A 62 18.65 -65.44 -2.73
CA ILE A 62 19.84 -64.69 -3.15
C ILE A 62 19.47 -63.44 -3.94
N SER A 63 18.47 -63.52 -4.83
CA SER A 63 18.00 -62.37 -5.61
C SER A 63 17.46 -61.28 -4.69
N VAL A 64 16.69 -61.63 -3.66
CA VAL A 64 16.16 -60.62 -2.73
C VAL A 64 17.25 -59.98 -1.89
N LEU A 65 18.27 -60.75 -1.48
CA LEU A 65 19.41 -60.19 -0.75
C LEU A 65 20.17 -59.13 -1.54
N GLN A 66 20.18 -59.19 -2.87
CA GLN A 66 20.77 -58.15 -3.71
C GLN A 66 19.96 -56.84 -3.67
N PHE A 67 18.65 -56.91 -3.47
CA PHE A 67 17.79 -55.73 -3.35
C PHE A 67 17.84 -55.07 -1.95
N MET A 68 18.56 -55.64 -0.98
CA MET A 68 18.68 -55.07 0.37
C MET A 68 19.40 -53.71 0.43
N GLU A 69 20.07 -53.33 -0.66
CA GLU A 69 20.72 -52.03 -0.81
C GLU A 69 19.73 -50.88 -1.07
N PHE A 70 18.48 -51.19 -1.47
CA PHE A 70 17.43 -50.18 -1.65
C PHE A 70 16.87 -49.77 -0.29
N LYS A 71 17.33 -48.61 0.19
CA LYS A 71 16.95 -48.04 1.48
C LYS A 71 15.95 -46.92 1.33
N LYS A 72 15.01 -46.83 2.26
CA LYS A 72 14.11 -45.70 2.47
C LYS A 72 14.93 -44.44 2.71
N GLY A 73 14.51 -43.33 2.12
CA GLY A 73 15.10 -42.03 2.41
C GLY A 73 14.56 -41.41 3.72
N ASP A 74 15.25 -40.38 4.21
CA ASP A 74 14.82 -39.60 5.36
C ASP A 74 13.79 -38.53 4.95
N LYS A 75 12.59 -38.62 5.51
CA LYS A 75 11.45 -37.74 5.20
C LYS A 75 11.37 -36.50 6.09
N SER A 76 12.22 -36.36 7.11
CA SER A 76 12.08 -35.37 8.18
C SER A 76 12.02 -33.91 7.68
N GLU A 77 12.86 -33.56 6.70
CA GLU A 77 12.89 -32.21 6.12
C GLU A 77 11.68 -31.94 5.23
N LEU A 78 11.24 -32.93 4.44
CA LEU A 78 10.04 -32.84 3.61
C LEU A 78 8.78 -32.70 4.47
N GLU A 79 8.66 -33.47 5.55
CA GLU A 79 7.55 -33.34 6.51
C GLU A 79 7.48 -31.93 7.13
N THR A 80 8.64 -31.36 7.44
CA THR A 80 8.74 -30.00 7.99
C THR A 80 8.29 -28.97 6.96
N LEU A 81 8.75 -29.09 5.71
CA LEU A 81 8.38 -28.20 4.62
C LEU A 81 6.88 -28.28 4.31
N VAL A 82 6.31 -29.49 4.27
CA VAL A 82 4.86 -29.71 4.07
C VAL A 82 4.05 -29.02 5.16
N LYS A 83 4.45 -29.13 6.44
CA LYS A 83 3.77 -28.41 7.54
C LYS A 83 3.80 -26.89 7.35
N MET A 84 4.96 -26.34 7.00
CA MET A 84 5.08 -24.90 6.72
C MET A 84 4.22 -24.46 5.53
N ALA A 85 4.17 -25.29 4.48
CA ALA A 85 3.34 -25.04 3.30
C ALA A 85 1.85 -25.05 3.65
N GLU A 86 1.39 -25.98 4.50
CA GLU A 86 -0.01 -26.06 4.95
C GLU A 86 -0.44 -24.87 5.82
N GLU A 87 0.49 -24.21 6.49
CA GLU A 87 0.23 -23.00 7.29
C GLU A 87 0.08 -21.72 6.46
N LEU A 88 0.45 -21.75 5.16
CA LEU A 88 0.33 -20.58 4.31
C LEU A 88 -1.13 -20.23 4.01
N ASN A 89 -1.50 -18.98 4.31
CA ASN A 89 -2.78 -18.43 3.88
C ASN A 89 -2.69 -17.99 2.40
N LEU A 90 -3.21 -18.80 1.49
CA LEU A 90 -3.19 -18.48 0.06
C LEU A 90 -4.01 -17.24 -0.31
N ASP A 91 -4.92 -16.76 0.55
CA ASP A 91 -5.67 -15.53 0.28
C ASP A 91 -4.76 -14.28 0.26
N ASP A 92 -3.61 -14.34 0.92
CA ASP A 92 -2.60 -13.27 0.95
C ASP A 92 -1.82 -13.17 -0.37
N TYR A 93 -1.97 -14.14 -1.27
CA TYR A 93 -1.24 -14.23 -2.53
C TYR A 93 -2.17 -14.04 -3.73
N ILE A 94 -1.62 -13.55 -4.84
CA ILE A 94 -2.34 -13.46 -6.12
C ILE A 94 -2.51 -14.86 -6.72
N GLU A 95 -3.42 -15.01 -7.67
CA GLU A 95 -3.71 -16.33 -8.29
C GLU A 95 -2.51 -16.99 -8.98
N ALA A 96 -1.58 -16.20 -9.52
CA ALA A 96 -0.38 -16.72 -10.17
C ALA A 96 0.48 -17.53 -9.19
N GLY A 97 0.83 -18.77 -9.55
CA GLY A 97 1.66 -19.67 -8.76
C GLY A 97 0.91 -20.52 -7.73
N LYS A 98 -0.36 -20.21 -7.43
CA LYS A 98 -1.14 -20.99 -6.44
C LYS A 98 -1.36 -22.43 -6.87
N LYS A 99 -1.66 -22.64 -8.16
CA LYS A 99 -1.90 -23.99 -8.69
C LYS A 99 -0.63 -24.83 -8.63
N GLU A 100 0.50 -24.27 -9.06
CA GLU A 100 1.80 -24.94 -9.02
C GLU A 100 2.20 -25.29 -7.59
N PHE A 101 1.94 -24.40 -6.63
CA PHE A 101 2.13 -24.66 -5.20
C PHE A 101 1.24 -25.80 -4.68
N GLN A 102 -0.05 -25.79 -5.00
CA GLN A 102 -0.98 -26.85 -4.57
C GLN A 102 -0.62 -28.22 -5.16
N ASP A 103 -0.27 -28.26 -6.45
CA ASP A 103 0.16 -29.49 -7.13
C ASP A 103 1.46 -30.03 -6.49
N ALA A 104 2.45 -29.16 -6.22
CA ALA A 104 3.70 -29.55 -5.57
C ALA A 104 3.49 -30.03 -4.12
N LEU A 105 2.58 -29.39 -3.37
CA LEU A 105 2.22 -29.82 -2.02
C LEU A 105 1.53 -31.20 -2.02
N ALA A 106 0.65 -31.46 -2.99
CA ALA A 106 0.02 -32.76 -3.15
C ALA A 106 1.06 -33.84 -3.48
N ALA A 107 1.94 -33.59 -4.45
CA ALA A 107 3.01 -34.52 -4.81
C ALA A 107 3.97 -34.81 -3.63
N ALA A 108 4.32 -33.77 -2.85
CA ALA A 108 5.12 -33.95 -1.65
C ALA A 108 4.45 -34.87 -0.62
N LYS A 109 3.13 -34.75 -0.43
CA LYS A 109 2.36 -35.63 0.47
C LYS A 109 2.32 -37.07 -0.03
N GLU A 110 2.17 -37.28 -1.34
CA GLU A 110 2.22 -38.63 -1.93
C GLU A 110 3.58 -39.30 -1.65
N VAL A 111 4.69 -38.57 -1.82
CA VAL A 111 6.04 -39.08 -1.48
C VAL A 111 6.20 -39.35 0.02
N LEU A 112 5.59 -38.55 0.88
CA LEU A 112 5.58 -38.81 2.32
C LEU A 112 4.80 -40.08 2.68
N GLU A 113 3.75 -40.41 1.95
CA GLU A 113 2.96 -41.63 2.15
C GLU A 113 3.61 -42.88 1.50
N ASP A 114 4.49 -42.70 0.53
CA ASP A 114 5.15 -43.80 -0.18
C ASP A 114 6.19 -44.53 0.69
N GLY A 115 5.88 -45.77 1.10
CA GLY A 115 6.75 -46.62 1.91
C GLY A 115 8.06 -47.05 1.24
N ASP A 116 8.12 -46.92 -0.09
CA ASP A 116 9.29 -47.24 -0.90
C ASP A 116 10.12 -46.01 -1.29
N ALA A 117 9.66 -44.80 -0.94
CA ALA A 117 10.33 -43.56 -1.29
C ALA A 117 11.80 -43.56 -0.85
N MET A 118 12.67 -43.40 -1.84
CA MET A 118 14.11 -43.28 -1.67
C MET A 118 14.52 -41.81 -1.60
N GLN A 119 15.75 -41.56 -1.11
CA GLN A 119 16.25 -40.20 -0.92
C GLN A 119 16.11 -39.29 -2.16
N PRO A 120 16.43 -39.73 -3.40
CA PRO A 120 16.31 -38.87 -4.57
C PRO A 120 14.88 -38.38 -4.84
N GLU A 121 13.88 -39.22 -4.58
CA GLU A 121 12.46 -38.87 -4.78
C GLU A 121 12.00 -37.86 -3.72
N ILE A 122 12.47 -38.03 -2.48
CA ILE A 122 12.22 -37.10 -1.38
C ILE A 122 12.89 -35.74 -1.66
N ASP A 123 14.15 -35.74 -2.10
CA ASP A 123 14.90 -34.53 -2.42
C ASP A 123 14.24 -33.76 -3.58
N GLU A 124 13.75 -34.47 -4.59
CA GLU A 124 13.03 -33.87 -5.71
C GLU A 124 11.69 -33.26 -5.26
N ALA A 125 10.90 -33.98 -4.46
CA ALA A 125 9.65 -33.48 -3.90
C ALA A 125 9.87 -32.24 -3.01
N TYR A 126 10.91 -32.26 -2.17
CA TYR A 126 11.32 -31.13 -1.35
C TYR A 126 11.64 -29.91 -2.21
N LYS A 127 12.51 -30.09 -3.21
CA LYS A 127 12.91 -29.02 -4.12
C LYS A 127 11.71 -28.42 -4.85
N ASN A 128 10.83 -29.27 -5.39
CA ASN A 128 9.67 -28.83 -6.16
C ASN A 128 8.69 -28.03 -5.28
N LEU A 129 8.43 -28.47 -4.03
CA LEU A 129 7.60 -27.73 -3.09
C LEU A 129 8.24 -26.39 -2.69
N LEU A 130 9.54 -26.38 -2.40
CA LEU A 130 10.26 -25.16 -2.03
C LEU A 130 10.26 -24.13 -3.17
N ASP A 131 10.54 -24.58 -4.39
CA ASP A 131 10.52 -23.71 -5.59
C ASP A 131 9.10 -23.15 -5.82
N ALA A 132 8.06 -23.96 -5.64
CA ALA A 132 6.67 -23.50 -5.78
C ALA A 132 6.28 -22.49 -4.69
N MET A 133 6.70 -22.69 -3.44
CA MET A 133 6.53 -21.72 -2.35
C MET A 133 7.20 -20.38 -2.68
N ASN A 134 8.42 -20.40 -3.22
CA ASN A 134 9.18 -19.20 -3.59
C ASN A 134 8.56 -18.44 -4.79
N ASN A 135 7.82 -19.14 -5.64
CA ASN A 135 7.16 -18.55 -6.80
C ASN A 135 5.80 -17.90 -6.45
N LEU A 136 5.28 -18.09 -5.24
CA LEU A 136 4.08 -17.41 -4.78
C LEU A 136 4.32 -15.89 -4.67
N VAL A 137 3.41 -15.10 -5.24
CA VAL A 137 3.50 -13.63 -5.21
C VAL A 137 2.48 -13.04 -4.25
N LYS A 138 2.95 -12.39 -3.19
CA LYS A 138 2.08 -11.77 -2.17
C LYS A 138 1.34 -10.56 -2.73
N LYS A 139 0.07 -10.40 -2.37
CA LYS A 139 -0.74 -9.21 -2.70
C LYS A 139 -0.10 -7.95 -2.10
N ALA A 140 -0.08 -6.86 -2.87
CA ALA A 140 0.39 -5.57 -2.39
C ALA A 140 -0.63 -4.91 -1.44
N ASP A 141 -0.15 -4.08 -0.52
CA ASP A 141 -0.99 -3.41 0.49
C ASP A 141 -1.73 -2.21 -0.12
N LYS A 142 -3.06 -2.20 0.01
CA LYS A 142 -3.98 -1.19 -0.52
C LYS A 142 -4.64 -0.31 0.55
N THR A 143 -4.29 -0.49 1.83
CA THR A 143 -4.98 0.16 2.96
C THR A 143 -5.12 1.68 2.79
N ASN A 144 -4.01 2.36 2.44
CA ASN A 144 -4.01 3.81 2.25
C ASN A 144 -4.82 4.25 1.01
N LEU A 145 -4.77 3.47 -0.07
CA LEU A 145 -5.53 3.73 -1.29
C LEU A 145 -7.04 3.62 -1.02
N ILE A 146 -7.46 2.56 -0.32
CA ILE A 146 -8.86 2.37 0.10
C ILE A 146 -9.32 3.55 0.95
N SER A 147 -8.52 3.94 1.96
CA SER A 147 -8.87 5.05 2.85
C SER A 147 -9.06 6.38 2.09
N VAL A 148 -8.21 6.69 1.11
CA VAL A 148 -8.36 7.93 0.33
C VAL A 148 -9.52 7.87 -0.66
N ILE A 149 -9.83 6.68 -1.21
CA ILE A 149 -11.04 6.47 -2.04
C ILE A 149 -12.29 6.74 -1.20
N GLU A 150 -12.38 6.17 0.00
CA GLU A 150 -13.52 6.40 0.90
C GLU A 150 -13.70 7.89 1.22
N MET A 151 -12.60 8.60 1.54
CA MET A 151 -12.65 10.05 1.74
C MET A 151 -13.12 10.80 0.48
N ALA A 152 -12.58 10.46 -0.69
CA ALA A 152 -12.98 11.06 -1.95
C ALA A 152 -14.48 10.83 -2.25
N GLU A 153 -15.01 9.65 -1.98
CA GLU A 153 -16.43 9.34 -2.18
C GLU A 153 -17.36 10.21 -1.32
N THR A 154 -16.90 10.68 -0.14
CA THR A 154 -17.68 11.65 0.66
C THR A 154 -17.76 13.05 0.04
N ILE A 155 -16.81 13.40 -0.83
CA ILE A 155 -16.75 14.70 -1.52
C ILE A 155 -17.69 14.72 -2.73
N VAL A 156 -17.80 13.59 -3.46
CA VAL A 156 -18.63 13.46 -4.68
C VAL A 156 -20.04 14.06 -4.55
N PRO A 157 -20.85 13.76 -3.51
CA PRO A 157 -22.20 14.32 -3.37
C PRO A 157 -22.23 15.82 -3.03
N ASN A 158 -21.09 16.42 -2.67
CA ASN A 158 -20.96 17.83 -2.29
C ASN A 158 -20.20 18.65 -3.35
N LEU A 159 -19.94 18.10 -4.54
CA LEU A 159 -19.16 18.78 -5.58
C LEU A 159 -19.83 20.07 -6.07
N ASP A 160 -21.13 20.25 -5.87
CA ASP A 160 -21.86 21.50 -6.15
C ASP A 160 -21.32 22.71 -5.36
N LYS A 161 -20.72 22.46 -4.19
CA LYS A 161 -20.10 23.51 -3.35
C LYS A 161 -18.71 23.94 -3.83
N TYR A 162 -18.16 23.25 -4.82
CA TYR A 162 -16.83 23.50 -5.36
C TYR A 162 -16.91 24.20 -6.72
N GLN A 163 -15.86 24.95 -7.06
CA GLN A 163 -15.65 25.54 -8.37
C GLN A 163 -15.50 24.44 -9.43
N GLU A 164 -15.91 24.68 -10.67
CA GLU A 164 -15.86 23.69 -11.76
C GLU A 164 -14.44 23.20 -12.08
N GLU A 165 -13.43 24.07 -11.89
CA GLU A 165 -12.02 23.73 -12.10
C GLU A 165 -11.56 22.62 -11.13
N GLY A 166 -10.96 21.55 -11.68
CA GLY A 166 -10.46 20.41 -10.91
C GLY A 166 -11.49 19.33 -10.60
N LYS A 167 -12.79 19.55 -10.82
CA LYS A 167 -13.83 18.52 -10.56
C LYS A 167 -13.67 17.30 -11.45
N GLN A 168 -13.36 17.50 -12.73
CA GLN A 168 -13.24 16.40 -13.68
C GLN A 168 -11.98 15.59 -13.39
N GLU A 169 -10.86 16.25 -13.17
CA GLU A 169 -9.58 15.62 -12.82
C GLU A 169 -9.69 14.81 -11.53
N PHE A 170 -10.43 15.33 -10.54
CA PHE A 170 -10.75 14.60 -9.31
C PHE A 170 -11.59 13.33 -9.56
N LYS A 171 -12.65 13.43 -10.37
CA LYS A 171 -13.49 12.26 -10.72
C LYS A 171 -12.67 11.20 -11.47
N ASP A 172 -11.89 11.63 -12.46
CA ASP A 172 -11.05 10.74 -13.26
C ASP A 172 -10.00 10.03 -12.37
N ALA A 173 -9.38 10.77 -11.44
CA ALA A 173 -8.44 10.20 -10.49
C ALA A 173 -9.10 9.21 -9.51
N LEU A 174 -10.34 9.50 -9.07
CA LEU A 174 -11.11 8.60 -8.21
C LEU A 174 -11.47 7.30 -8.94
N ASP A 175 -11.91 7.39 -10.19
CA ASP A 175 -12.25 6.23 -11.00
C ASP A 175 -11.00 5.39 -11.30
N ALA A 176 -9.88 6.02 -11.66
CA ALA A 176 -8.60 5.33 -11.83
C ALA A 176 -8.12 4.64 -10.53
N ALA A 177 -8.27 5.31 -9.38
CA ALA A 177 -7.94 4.73 -8.08
C ALA A 177 -8.78 3.49 -7.76
N LYS A 178 -10.08 3.50 -8.08
CA LYS A 178 -10.97 2.33 -7.92
C LYS A 178 -10.57 1.16 -8.79
N VAL A 179 -10.14 1.42 -10.02
CA VAL A 179 -9.60 0.37 -10.91
C VAL A 179 -8.39 -0.31 -10.28
N ILE A 180 -7.44 0.46 -9.72
CA ILE A 180 -6.26 -0.11 -9.04
C ILE A 180 -6.63 -0.81 -7.72
N ARG A 181 -7.62 -0.30 -6.98
CA ARG A 181 -8.15 -0.95 -5.78
C ARG A 181 -8.66 -2.36 -6.10
N ASP A 182 -9.36 -2.52 -7.21
CA ASP A 182 -10.01 -3.79 -7.59
C ASP A 182 -9.07 -4.74 -8.38
N LYS A 183 -7.94 -4.23 -8.89
CA LYS A 183 -6.93 -5.02 -9.62
C LYS A 183 -6.18 -5.99 -8.69
N GLU A 184 -6.41 -7.29 -8.80
CA GLU A 184 -5.82 -8.30 -7.89
C GLU A 184 -4.28 -8.31 -7.88
N ASP A 185 -3.65 -8.16 -9.04
CA ASP A 185 -2.20 -8.16 -9.26
C ASP A 185 -1.58 -6.75 -9.29
N ALA A 186 -2.24 -5.77 -8.66
CA ALA A 186 -1.71 -4.41 -8.57
C ALA A 186 -0.35 -4.39 -7.85
N THR A 187 0.60 -3.70 -8.46
CA THR A 187 1.92 -3.50 -7.84
C THR A 187 1.89 -2.38 -6.80
N GLN A 188 2.83 -2.40 -5.84
CA GLN A 188 2.92 -1.32 -4.84
C GLN A 188 3.17 0.06 -5.48
N GLU A 189 3.87 0.09 -6.63
CA GLU A 189 4.10 1.31 -7.39
C GLU A 189 2.80 1.86 -7.99
N GLU A 190 1.99 1.01 -8.64
CA GLU A 190 0.67 1.39 -9.17
C GLU A 190 -0.26 1.91 -8.07
N ILE A 191 -0.30 1.22 -6.92
CA ILE A 191 -1.11 1.62 -5.76
C ILE A 191 -0.66 2.99 -5.24
N THR A 192 0.66 3.20 -5.10
CA THR A 192 1.23 4.46 -4.62
C THR A 192 0.97 5.60 -5.58
N ALA A 193 1.07 5.36 -6.90
CA ALA A 193 0.78 6.35 -7.93
C ALA A 193 -0.69 6.76 -7.92
N ALA A 194 -1.61 5.80 -7.83
CA ALA A 194 -3.05 6.06 -7.73
C ALA A 194 -3.40 6.87 -6.47
N TRP A 195 -2.84 6.47 -5.32
CA TRP A 195 -3.02 7.18 -4.05
C TRP A 195 -2.56 8.64 -4.13
N ASN A 196 -1.35 8.88 -4.64
CA ASN A 196 -0.81 10.24 -4.80
C ASN A 196 -1.64 11.10 -5.76
N THR A 197 -2.08 10.50 -6.88
CA THR A 197 -2.87 11.21 -7.90
C THR A 197 -4.23 11.63 -7.35
N LEU A 198 -4.93 10.72 -6.65
CA LEU A 198 -6.20 11.04 -6.02
C LEU A 198 -6.04 12.08 -4.91
N LEU A 199 -5.05 11.94 -4.04
CA LEU A 199 -4.78 12.93 -2.99
C LEU A 199 -4.47 14.33 -3.57
N THR A 200 -3.68 14.38 -4.64
CA THR A 200 -3.31 15.64 -5.31
C THR A 200 -4.54 16.32 -5.90
N THR A 201 -5.38 15.60 -6.65
CA THR A 201 -6.59 16.17 -7.27
C THR A 201 -7.64 16.57 -6.23
N MET A 202 -7.78 15.82 -5.13
CA MET A 202 -8.58 16.25 -3.97
C MET A 202 -8.12 17.61 -3.43
N SER A 203 -6.81 17.84 -3.33
CA SER A 203 -6.26 19.10 -2.82
C SER A 203 -6.45 20.30 -3.76
N GLN A 204 -6.73 20.03 -5.04
CA GLN A 204 -6.95 21.06 -6.06
C GLN A 204 -8.41 21.57 -6.08
N LEU A 205 -9.35 20.84 -5.47
CA LEU A 205 -10.73 21.27 -5.36
C LEU A 205 -10.85 22.54 -4.50
N ARG A 206 -11.52 23.55 -5.04
CA ARG A 206 -11.74 24.84 -4.37
C ARG A 206 -13.22 25.07 -4.11
N LEU A 207 -13.57 25.51 -2.91
CA LEU A 207 -14.94 25.91 -2.60
C LEU A 207 -15.33 27.18 -3.37
N ILE A 208 -16.61 27.29 -3.71
CA ILE A 208 -17.18 28.53 -4.23
C ILE A 208 -17.18 29.57 -3.10
N PRO A 209 -16.61 30.78 -3.29
CA PRO A 209 -16.65 31.82 -2.27
C PRO A 209 -18.07 32.38 -2.09
N ASP A 210 -18.42 32.76 -0.86
CA ASP A 210 -19.66 33.50 -0.59
C ASP A 210 -19.48 34.97 -0.99
N LYS A 211 -20.27 35.40 -1.98
CA LYS A 211 -20.24 36.75 -2.56
C LYS A 211 -21.44 37.62 -2.18
N GLY A 212 -22.35 37.15 -1.31
CA GLY A 212 -23.60 37.86 -1.01
C GLY A 212 -23.38 39.28 -0.44
N ALA A 213 -22.49 39.41 0.54
CA ALA A 213 -22.17 40.72 1.13
C ALA A 213 -21.51 41.69 0.13
N LEU A 214 -20.72 41.17 -0.81
CA LEU A 214 -20.10 41.96 -1.87
C LEU A 214 -21.15 42.45 -2.88
N GLU A 215 -22.08 41.57 -3.26
CA GLU A 215 -23.21 41.91 -4.14
C GLU A 215 -24.08 43.02 -3.55
N ASP A 216 -24.52 42.85 -2.29
CA ASP A 216 -25.33 43.83 -1.58
C ASP A 216 -24.64 45.20 -1.51
N LEU A 217 -23.34 45.20 -1.23
CA LEU A 217 -22.56 46.43 -1.14
C LEU A 217 -22.39 47.10 -2.51
N ILE A 218 -22.10 46.35 -3.56
CA ILE A 218 -22.03 46.86 -4.94
C ILE A 218 -23.37 47.49 -5.34
N ASN A 219 -24.48 46.79 -5.09
CA ASN A 219 -25.83 47.28 -5.39
C ASN A 219 -26.15 48.57 -4.64
N ARG A 220 -25.85 48.62 -3.34
CA ARG A 220 -26.04 49.83 -2.54
C ARG A 220 -25.24 51.01 -3.10
N VAL A 221 -23.95 50.81 -3.38
CA VAL A 221 -23.07 51.88 -3.89
C VAL A 221 -23.49 52.35 -5.29
N ASN A 222 -23.96 51.45 -6.15
CA ASN A 222 -24.51 51.82 -7.47
C ASN A 222 -25.73 52.75 -7.40
N THR A 223 -26.49 52.68 -6.30
CA THR A 223 -27.67 53.53 -6.07
C THR A 223 -27.38 54.82 -5.32
N MET A 224 -26.14 55.02 -4.84
CA MET A 224 -25.77 56.25 -4.12
C MET A 224 -25.74 57.45 -5.07
N ASP A 225 -26.35 58.56 -4.64
CA ASP A 225 -26.17 59.84 -5.32
C ASP A 225 -24.77 60.38 -5.02
N LEU A 226 -23.85 60.17 -5.96
CA LEU A 226 -22.48 60.64 -5.80
C LEU A 226 -22.32 62.15 -6.02
N SER A 227 -23.33 62.87 -6.49
CA SER A 227 -23.24 64.31 -6.78
C SER A 227 -23.05 65.18 -5.54
N VAL A 228 -23.45 64.67 -4.37
CA VAL A 228 -23.29 65.34 -3.07
C VAL A 228 -21.85 65.29 -2.54
N TYR A 229 -20.96 64.51 -3.16
CA TYR A 229 -19.57 64.33 -2.74
C TYR A 229 -18.61 65.13 -3.62
N SER A 230 -17.45 65.51 -3.06
CA SER A 230 -16.37 66.16 -3.80
C SER A 230 -15.82 65.27 -4.92
N ALA A 231 -15.27 65.88 -5.98
CA ALA A 231 -14.74 65.12 -7.12
C ALA A 231 -13.67 64.06 -6.74
N PRO A 232 -12.74 64.33 -5.80
CA PRO A 232 -11.80 63.30 -5.30
C PRO A 232 -12.50 62.12 -4.59
N ALA A 233 -13.53 62.40 -3.78
CA ALA A 233 -14.29 61.36 -3.08
C ALA A 233 -15.08 60.47 -4.08
N GLN A 234 -15.73 61.09 -5.06
CA GLN A 234 -16.42 60.34 -6.12
C GLN A 234 -15.46 59.44 -6.90
N ALA A 235 -14.27 59.93 -7.26
CA ALA A 235 -13.26 59.14 -7.97
C ALA A 235 -12.81 57.92 -7.15
N ARG A 236 -12.65 58.08 -5.82
CA ARG A 236 -12.28 56.98 -4.91
C ARG A 236 -13.36 55.90 -4.84
N VAL A 237 -14.63 56.30 -4.67
CA VAL A 237 -15.76 55.36 -4.62
C VAL A 237 -15.91 54.62 -5.96
N ARG A 238 -15.83 55.32 -7.10
CA ARG A 238 -15.89 54.68 -8.44
C ARG A 238 -14.76 53.68 -8.65
N SER A 239 -13.53 54.02 -8.24
CA SER A 239 -12.38 53.13 -8.35
C SER A 239 -12.54 51.87 -7.50
N ALA A 240 -12.96 52.03 -6.24
CA ALA A 240 -13.21 50.90 -5.33
C ALA A 240 -14.38 50.02 -5.81
N LEU A 241 -15.43 50.63 -6.36
CA LEU A 241 -16.56 49.91 -6.96
C LEU A 241 -16.11 49.08 -8.16
N ALA A 242 -15.32 49.65 -9.07
CA ALA A 242 -14.80 48.91 -10.23
C ALA A 242 -13.93 47.71 -9.81
N ALA A 243 -13.08 47.88 -8.79
CA ALA A 243 -12.28 46.80 -8.24
C ALA A 243 -13.15 45.71 -7.57
N ALA A 244 -14.17 46.11 -6.80
CA ALA A 244 -15.13 45.19 -6.18
C ALA A 244 -15.92 44.39 -7.21
N THR A 245 -16.41 45.05 -8.28
CA THR A 245 -17.09 44.39 -9.40
C THR A 245 -16.17 43.38 -10.09
N SER A 246 -14.89 43.72 -10.30
CA SER A 246 -13.92 42.79 -10.91
C SER A 246 -13.72 41.51 -10.06
N VAL A 247 -13.71 41.63 -8.74
CA VAL A 247 -13.64 40.47 -7.83
C VAL A 247 -14.95 39.68 -7.82
N TYR A 248 -16.08 40.37 -7.86
CA TYR A 248 -17.41 39.75 -7.92
C TYR A 248 -17.58 38.90 -9.20
N GLU A 249 -17.10 39.39 -10.34
CA GLU A 249 -17.17 38.68 -11.63
C GLU A 249 -16.10 37.58 -11.78
N ASN A 250 -15.03 37.60 -10.98
CA ASN A 250 -13.98 36.59 -11.05
C ASN A 250 -14.44 35.25 -10.44
N GLU A 251 -14.67 34.25 -11.30
CA GLU A 251 -15.06 32.88 -10.90
C GLU A 251 -13.99 32.17 -10.06
N LYS A 252 -12.72 32.57 -10.21
CA LYS A 252 -11.58 32.01 -9.47
C LYS A 252 -11.25 32.75 -8.19
N ALA A 253 -12.05 33.76 -7.82
CA ALA A 253 -11.84 34.53 -6.60
C ALA A 253 -11.82 33.59 -5.38
N THR A 254 -10.90 33.86 -4.47
CA THR A 254 -10.84 33.25 -3.15
C THR A 254 -11.75 34.00 -2.18
N GLN A 255 -12.15 33.36 -1.09
CA GLN A 255 -12.92 34.06 -0.05
C GLN A 255 -12.17 35.30 0.48
N ALA A 256 -10.85 35.21 0.64
CA ALA A 256 -10.04 36.33 1.11
C ALA A 256 -10.06 37.52 0.15
N GLU A 257 -10.10 37.29 -1.17
CA GLU A 257 -10.23 38.36 -2.16
C GLU A 257 -11.62 39.00 -2.11
N VAL A 258 -12.67 38.19 -1.94
CA VAL A 258 -14.05 38.68 -1.78
C VAL A 258 -14.18 39.54 -0.52
N ASP A 259 -13.67 39.06 0.62
CA ASP A 259 -13.70 39.79 1.89
C ASP A 259 -12.92 41.11 1.80
N ALA A 260 -11.76 41.10 1.14
CA ALA A 260 -10.97 42.31 0.90
C ALA A 260 -11.69 43.32 0.00
N ALA A 261 -12.41 42.84 -1.03
CA ALA A 261 -13.20 43.70 -1.89
C ALA A 261 -14.35 44.40 -1.12
N VAL A 262 -15.03 43.66 -0.24
CA VAL A 262 -16.06 44.22 0.65
C VAL A 262 -15.45 45.32 1.53
N ALA A 263 -14.34 45.03 2.21
CA ALA A 263 -13.68 45.98 3.11
C ALA A 263 -13.21 47.25 2.38
N ASN A 264 -12.61 47.10 1.20
CA ASN A 264 -12.10 48.23 0.42
C ASN A 264 -13.21 49.13 -0.11
N LEU A 265 -14.31 48.54 -0.62
CA LEU A 265 -15.46 49.31 -1.09
C LEU A 265 -16.16 50.02 0.07
N GLN A 266 -16.32 49.34 1.20
CA GLN A 266 -16.93 49.94 2.40
C GLN A 266 -16.08 51.10 2.93
N ALA A 267 -14.76 50.94 3.02
CA ALA A 267 -13.86 52.00 3.47
C ALA A 267 -13.86 53.23 2.54
N ALA A 268 -13.98 53.02 1.23
CA ALA A 268 -14.10 54.13 0.27
C ALA A 268 -15.40 54.94 0.49
N VAL A 269 -16.51 54.25 0.74
CA VAL A 269 -17.81 54.87 1.07
C VAL A 269 -17.74 55.62 2.39
N ASP A 270 -17.21 55.00 3.45
CA ASP A 270 -17.11 55.62 4.77
C ASP A 270 -16.22 56.86 4.75
N THR A 271 -15.13 56.81 3.99
CA THR A 271 -14.25 57.97 3.85
C THR A 271 -14.93 59.10 3.08
N ALA A 272 -15.67 58.79 2.01
CA ALA A 272 -16.44 59.80 1.28
C ALA A 272 -17.50 60.46 2.17
N ASN A 273 -18.21 59.68 3.00
CA ASN A 273 -19.18 60.19 3.97
C ASN A 273 -18.54 61.12 5.02
N ALA A 274 -17.37 60.73 5.56
CA ALA A 274 -16.65 61.52 6.55
C ALA A 274 -16.07 62.83 5.98
N GLU A 275 -15.70 62.85 4.69
CA GLU A 275 -15.24 64.05 3.99
C GLU A 275 -16.39 65.04 3.73
N THR A 276 -17.60 64.53 3.44
CA THR A 276 -18.81 65.35 3.17
C THR A 276 -19.31 66.08 4.43
N GLY A 277 -19.19 65.47 5.61
CA GLY A 277 -19.54 66.10 6.89
C GLY A 277 -18.56 67.18 7.38
N LYS A 278 -17.45 67.43 6.65
CA LYS A 278 -16.44 68.43 7.02
C LYS A 278 -16.47 69.70 6.16
N GLU A 279 -17.31 69.75 5.12
CA GLU A 279 -17.41 70.94 4.24
C GLU A 279 -18.27 72.07 4.84
N GLU A 280 -19.03 71.85 5.93
CA GLU A 280 -19.76 72.94 6.61
C GLU A 280 -18.89 73.81 7.55
N GLU A 281 -17.65 73.44 7.86
CA GLU A 281 -16.86 74.13 8.90
C GLU A 281 -15.53 74.75 8.45
N LYS A 282 -15.45 75.20 7.18
CA LYS A 282 -14.32 76.04 6.76
C LYS A 282 -14.70 77.25 5.93
N GLY A 283 -15.52 78.10 6.55
CA GLY A 283 -15.62 79.52 6.22
C GLY A 283 -14.64 80.38 7.03
N THR A 284 -13.74 81.05 6.32
CA THR A 284 -13.07 82.34 6.63
C THR A 284 -11.83 82.44 7.54
N ALA A 285 -10.91 83.29 7.02
CA ALA A 285 -9.68 83.90 7.56
C ALA A 285 -8.44 82.99 7.62
N GLY A 286 -7.29 83.30 7.01
CA GLY A 286 -6.79 84.58 6.47
C GLY A 286 -5.37 84.85 7.01
N THR A 287 -4.36 84.47 6.23
CA THR A 287 -3.02 85.07 6.07
C THR A 287 -2.09 85.26 7.29
N THR A 288 -0.89 84.67 7.26
CA THR A 288 0.42 85.37 7.08
C THR A 288 1.62 84.42 7.18
N ASP A 289 2.62 84.74 6.35
CA ASP A 289 3.90 84.08 6.12
C ASP A 289 4.87 84.04 7.32
N LYS A 290 5.78 83.05 7.35
CA LYS A 290 7.21 83.20 6.94
C LYS A 290 8.20 82.35 7.78
N SER A 291 8.95 81.49 7.06
CA SER A 291 10.39 81.19 7.17
C SER A 291 11.01 80.61 8.45
N GLY A 292 11.79 79.54 8.26
CA GLY A 292 12.88 79.17 9.18
C GLY A 292 13.52 77.82 8.85
N ASN A 293 14.51 77.82 7.96
CA ASN A 293 15.38 76.70 7.61
C ASN A 293 16.54 76.51 8.62
N SER A 294 17.18 75.32 8.56
CA SER A 294 18.47 74.89 9.15
C SER A 294 18.37 74.25 10.56
N GLY A 295 19.11 73.21 10.92
CA GLY A 295 20.18 72.45 10.27
C GLY A 295 20.79 71.47 11.30
N GLU A 296 21.28 70.33 10.80
CA GLU A 296 22.35 69.44 11.30
C GLU A 296 22.53 69.08 12.81
N LYS A 297 22.43 67.75 13.05
CA LYS A 297 23.53 66.81 13.41
C LYS A 297 23.98 66.61 14.87
N SER A 298 24.24 65.32 15.14
CA SER A 298 25.26 64.71 16.03
C SER A 298 24.74 64.25 17.40
N SER A 299 24.57 62.92 17.60
CA SER A 299 25.56 61.96 18.19
C SER A 299 25.68 62.14 19.72
N THR A 300 25.61 61.16 20.62
CA THR A 300 26.29 59.84 20.66
C THR A 300 25.86 59.05 21.92
N GLY A 301 25.97 57.72 21.90
CA GLY A 301 26.12 56.83 23.08
C GLY A 301 24.96 55.85 23.31
N SER A 302 24.91 54.63 22.74
CA SER A 302 25.72 53.40 22.97
C SER A 302 25.67 52.94 24.43
N SER A 303 25.12 51.77 24.79
CA SER A 303 25.54 50.38 24.49
C SER A 303 24.45 49.42 25.04
N ALA A 304 24.37 48.10 24.81
CA ALA A 304 24.81 47.12 23.82
C ALA A 304 24.27 45.73 24.29
N ALA A 305 24.48 44.70 23.46
CA ALA A 305 24.14 43.28 23.60
C ALA A 305 22.68 42.91 23.28
N GLY A 306 22.35 42.04 22.33
CA GLY A 306 23.06 41.09 21.46
C GLY A 306 22.01 40.04 21.07
N SER A 307 21.80 39.63 19.82
CA SER A 307 22.62 38.68 19.08
C SER A 307 22.04 38.45 17.67
N LYS A 308 22.94 38.20 16.71
CA LYS A 308 22.80 37.77 15.30
C LYS A 308 21.72 36.71 15.05
N ALA A 309 20.93 36.71 13.98
CA ALA A 309 21.26 36.68 12.53
C ALA A 309 21.82 35.34 12.00
N SER A 310 20.93 34.54 11.41
CA SER A 310 21.13 33.64 10.25
C SER A 310 19.71 33.35 9.72
N GLY A 311 19.37 33.40 8.43
CA GLY A 311 20.01 32.74 7.30
C GLY A 311 19.26 31.43 7.02
N GLN A 312 18.00 31.50 6.55
CA GLN A 312 17.23 30.28 6.24
C GLN A 312 17.38 29.93 4.76
N LYS A 313 18.28 28.98 4.51
CA LYS A 313 18.39 28.18 3.28
C LYS A 313 17.11 27.37 3.07
N SER A 314 16.68 27.31 1.81
CA SER A 314 15.79 26.27 1.29
C SER A 314 16.38 24.88 1.58
N ALA A 315 15.63 24.04 2.30
CA ALA A 315 15.92 22.62 2.42
C ALA A 315 15.16 21.87 1.32
N LYS A 316 15.94 21.30 0.41
CA LYS A 316 15.52 20.24 -0.52
C LYS A 316 15.40 18.96 0.31
N THR A 317 14.20 18.42 0.47
CA THR A 317 13.98 17.09 1.07
C THR A 317 13.76 16.08 -0.04
N GLY A 318 14.86 15.43 -0.45
CA GLY A 318 14.79 14.06 -0.89
C GLY A 318 14.94 13.18 0.34
N ASP A 319 13.89 12.44 0.69
CA ASP A 319 13.96 11.10 1.29
C ASP A 319 12.54 10.54 1.42
N THR A 320 12.30 9.43 0.75
CA THR A 320 11.00 8.79 0.49
C THR A 320 10.50 7.89 1.63
N ALA A 321 11.06 8.00 2.84
CA ALA A 321 10.77 7.07 3.93
C ALA A 321 9.83 7.58 5.03
N ASN A 322 9.47 8.87 5.06
CA ASN A 322 8.67 9.47 6.16
C ASN A 322 7.32 10.08 5.74
N ALA A 323 6.89 9.90 4.49
CA ALA A 323 5.60 10.42 4.00
C ALA A 323 4.38 9.72 4.63
N ALA A 324 4.53 8.46 5.06
CA ALA A 324 3.42 7.66 5.59
C ALA A 324 2.92 8.15 6.98
N MET A 325 3.81 8.64 7.85
CA MET A 325 3.42 9.11 9.20
C MET A 325 2.84 10.53 9.23
N LEU A 326 3.17 11.39 8.25
CA LEU A 326 2.61 12.74 8.16
C LEU A 326 1.27 12.78 7.41
N ALA A 327 0.95 11.77 6.59
CA ALA A 327 -0.32 11.69 5.87
C ALA A 327 -1.51 11.30 6.77
N GLY A 328 -1.30 10.46 7.79
CA GLY A 328 -2.35 10.10 8.76
C GLY A 328 -2.90 11.29 9.55
N ALA A 329 -2.08 12.32 9.79
CA ALA A 329 -2.49 13.54 10.50
C ALA A 329 -3.33 14.50 9.63
N MET A 330 -3.16 14.50 8.29
CA MET A 330 -3.95 15.35 7.40
C MET A 330 -5.36 14.79 7.11
N ALA A 331 -5.53 13.46 7.09
CA ALA A 331 -6.86 12.84 6.97
C ALA A 331 -7.78 13.18 8.16
N ALA A 332 -7.23 13.21 9.38
CA ALA A 332 -7.97 13.61 10.58
C ALA A 332 -8.32 15.12 10.57
N ALA A 333 -7.47 15.97 9.99
CA ALA A 333 -7.72 17.41 9.91
C ALA A 333 -8.85 17.79 8.93
N LEU A 334 -9.01 17.06 7.83
CA LEU A 334 -10.10 17.29 6.87
C LEU A 334 -11.46 16.77 7.39
N ALA A 335 -11.48 15.64 8.10
CA ALA A 335 -12.69 15.16 8.78
C ALA A 335 -13.18 16.11 9.89
N ALA A 336 -12.26 16.78 10.59
CA ALA A 336 -12.60 17.75 11.64
C ALA A 336 -13.25 19.04 11.09
N MET A 337 -12.92 19.47 9.86
CA MET A 337 -13.55 20.66 9.26
C MET A 337 -14.98 20.40 8.77
N ALA A 338 -15.33 19.17 8.42
CA ALA A 338 -16.69 18.80 8.03
C ALA A 338 -17.65 18.71 9.24
N ALA A 339 -17.14 18.47 10.45
CA ALA A 339 -17.96 18.29 11.66
C ALA A 339 -18.31 19.60 12.41
N PHE A 340 -17.68 20.73 12.09
CA PHE A 340 -17.82 21.98 12.87
C PHE A 340 -18.78 23.04 12.30
N LYS A 341 -19.52 22.74 11.24
CA LYS A 341 -20.66 23.57 10.79
C LYS A 341 -21.97 22.78 10.89
N LYS A 342 -22.50 22.71 12.10
CA LYS A 342 -23.90 22.46 12.39
C LYS A 342 -24.42 23.59 13.25
#